data_AF-A0A183JR11-F1
#
_entry.id   AF-A0A183JR11-F1
#
_cell.length_a   1.000
_cell.length_b   1.000
_cell.length_c   1.000
_cell.angle_alpha   90.00
_cell.angle_beta   90.00
_cell.angle_gamma   90.00
#
_symmetry.space_group_name_H-M   'P 1'
#
loop_
_entity.id
_entity.type
_entity.pdbx_description
1 polymer ?
#
loop_
_entity_poly.entity_id
_entity_poly.type
_entity_poly.pdbx_seq_one_letter_code
_entity_poly.pdbx_strand_id
1 'polypeptide(L)'
;MLIQAAKNKSINVYDKKTMDKSACIHPCVHTEGSAVTINGPRFSTRFESFVHKAMRLDIVNMTLVPDVSLAREAGLSYASIAIVTDFDC
;
A
#
# COMPACT_ATOMS: atom_id res chain seq x y z
N MET A 1 -23.88 -15.56 11.95
CA MET A 1 -22.42 -15.73 11.76
C MET A 1 -21.83 -14.86 10.65
N LEU A 2 -22.44 -14.75 9.46
CA LEU A 2 -21.92 -13.90 8.35
C LEU A 2 -21.89 -12.38 8.62
N ILE A 3 -22.74 -11.89 9.54
CA ILE A 3 -22.95 -10.46 9.83
C ILE A 3 -22.03 -9.95 10.99
N GLN A 4 -21.24 -10.81 11.65
CA GLN A 4 -20.39 -10.48 12.82
C GLN A 4 -18.96 -10.00 12.46
N ALA A 5 -18.51 -10.03 11.20
CA ALA A 5 -17.20 -9.44 10.80
C ALA A 5 -17.28 -8.37 9.70
N ALA A 6 -18.45 -8.15 9.09
CA ALA A 6 -18.70 -6.98 8.24
C ALA A 6 -18.73 -5.64 9.04
N LYS A 7 -18.74 -5.74 10.36
CA LYS A 7 -18.62 -4.68 11.37
C LYS A 7 -17.28 -4.93 12.08
N ASN A 8 -16.32 -4.02 12.23
CA ASN A 8 -16.50 -2.60 12.49
C ASN A 8 -15.30 -1.79 11.97
N LYS A 9 -15.52 -1.15 10.82
CA LYS A 9 -15.50 0.32 10.79
C LYS A 9 -14.14 1.03 10.90
N SER A 10 -13.12 0.55 10.21
CA SER A 10 -12.26 1.47 9.47
C SER A 10 -11.77 0.81 8.21
N ILE A 11 -11.79 1.60 7.13
CA ILE A 11 -10.82 1.53 6.05
C ILE A 11 -9.49 1.00 6.61
N ASN A 12 -9.01 -0.12 6.09
CA ASN A 12 -7.63 -0.54 6.22
C ASN A 12 -7.27 -1.31 4.95
N VAL A 13 -6.68 -0.61 4.00
CA VAL A 13 -5.73 -1.23 3.06
C VAL A 13 -4.47 -1.57 3.87
N TYR A 14 -4.59 -2.38 4.92
CA TYR A 14 -3.50 -2.95 5.72
C TYR A 14 -4.06 -4.13 6.51
N ASP A 15 -3.86 -5.35 6.02
CA ASP A 15 -4.01 -6.53 6.87
C ASP A 15 -2.73 -6.71 7.69
N LYS A 16 -2.61 -5.95 8.78
CA LYS A 16 -1.51 -6.06 9.75
C LYS A 16 -1.56 -7.34 10.60
N LYS A 17 -2.49 -8.27 10.35
CA LYS A 17 -2.70 -9.45 11.22
C LYS A 17 -2.15 -10.76 10.68
N THR A 18 -1.69 -10.82 9.43
CA THR A 18 -1.23 -12.08 8.80
C THR A 18 0.28 -12.13 8.53
N MET A 19 1.03 -11.06 8.83
CA MET A 19 2.49 -11.10 8.79
C MET A 19 3.02 -11.40 10.18
N ASP A 20 3.40 -12.66 10.40
CA ASP A 20 4.36 -13.01 11.44
C ASP A 20 5.53 -12.03 11.32
N LYS A 21 5.98 -11.43 12.44
CA LYS A 21 7.17 -10.57 12.47
C LYS A 21 8.42 -11.44 12.28
N SER A 22 8.47 -12.17 11.18
CA SER A 22 9.66 -12.85 10.71
C SER A 22 10.64 -11.74 10.36
N ALA A 23 11.60 -11.51 11.26
CA ALA A 23 12.66 -10.54 11.07
C ALA A 23 13.25 -10.71 9.67
N CYS A 24 12.99 -9.76 8.77
CA CYS A 24 13.59 -9.79 7.45
C CYS A 24 15.10 -9.85 7.61
N ILE A 25 15.68 -10.91 7.04
CA ILE A 25 17.09 -11.26 7.18
C ILE A 25 17.98 -10.22 6.48
N HIS A 26 17.40 -9.44 5.56
CA HIS A 26 18.12 -8.48 4.73
C HIS A 26 17.69 -7.03 5.02
N PRO A 27 18.65 -6.10 5.31
CA PRO A 27 18.36 -4.74 5.77
C PRO A 27 17.66 -3.84 4.73
N CYS A 28 17.52 -4.27 3.48
CA CYS A 28 16.84 -3.51 2.42
C CYS A 28 15.37 -3.89 2.23
N VAL A 29 14.86 -4.88 2.96
CA VAL A 29 13.48 -5.35 2.84
C VAL A 29 12.65 -4.76 3.97
N HIS A 30 11.65 -3.97 3.60
CA HIS A 30 10.66 -3.42 4.52
C HIS A 30 9.40 -4.30 4.47
N THR A 31 8.95 -4.80 5.62
CA THR A 31 7.76 -5.68 5.73
C THR A 31 6.43 -4.94 5.71
N GLU A 32 6.48 -3.63 5.96
CA GLU A 32 5.31 -2.76 6.00
C GLU A 32 5.64 -1.44 5.31
N GLY A 33 4.63 -0.80 4.73
CA GLY A 33 4.77 0.49 4.09
C GLY A 33 3.46 0.92 3.44
N SER A 34 3.21 2.22 3.39
CA SER A 34 2.01 2.80 2.82
C SER A 34 2.22 3.32 1.41
N ALA A 35 1.43 2.82 0.47
CA ALA A 35 1.52 3.19 -0.94
C ALA A 35 0.38 4.13 -1.35
N VAL A 36 0.71 5.20 -2.09
CA VAL A 36 -0.26 6.04 -2.80
C VAL A 36 -0.19 5.76 -4.28
N THR A 37 -1.35 5.62 -4.91
CA THR A 37 -1.48 5.50 -6.36
C THR A 37 -1.89 6.84 -6.96
N ILE A 38 -1.01 7.43 -7.77
CA ILE A 38 -1.28 8.66 -8.51
C ILE A 38 -1.68 8.34 -9.95
N ASN A 39 -2.48 9.21 -10.56
CA ASN A 39 -2.76 9.12 -11.99
C ASN A 39 -1.52 9.57 -12.78
N GLY A 40 -0.79 8.60 -13.34
CA GLY A 40 0.35 8.80 -14.25
C GLY A 40 -0.05 9.34 -15.64
N PRO A 41 0.90 9.48 -16.59
CA PRO A 41 2.28 8.97 -16.60
C PRO A 41 3.32 9.95 -16.03
N ARG A 42 2.91 11.14 -15.61
CA ARG A 42 3.79 12.14 -15.01
C ARG A 42 4.24 11.69 -13.62
N PHE A 43 5.50 11.94 -13.28
CA PHE A 43 5.95 11.85 -11.90
C PHE A 43 5.33 12.97 -11.05
N SER A 44 5.34 12.77 -9.73
CA SER A 44 4.92 13.80 -8.78
C SER A 44 5.81 15.03 -8.90
N THR A 45 5.22 16.21 -8.74
CA THR A 45 6.00 17.42 -8.50
C THR A 45 6.59 17.37 -7.09
N ARG A 46 7.68 18.10 -6.85
CA ARG A 46 8.29 18.20 -5.51
C ARG A 46 7.28 18.61 -4.43
N PHE A 47 6.30 19.45 -4.77
CA PHE A 47 5.23 19.82 -3.85
C PHE A 47 4.31 18.63 -3.53
N GLU A 48 3.88 17.87 -4.53
CA GLU A 48 3.10 16.64 -4.32
C GLU A 48 3.89 15.63 -3.46
N SER A 49 5.20 15.46 -3.70
CA SER A 49 6.07 14.61 -2.88
C SER A 49 6.08 15.03 -1.40
N PHE A 50 6.16 16.34 -1.14
CA PHE A 50 6.07 16.85 0.24
C PHE A 50 4.70 16.62 0.87
N VAL A 51 3.62 16.75 0.11
CA VAL A 51 2.27 16.45 0.57
C VAL A 51 2.13 14.96 0.91
N HIS A 52 2.65 14.05 0.07
CA HIS A 52 2.62 12.62 0.33
C HIS A 52 3.43 12.25 1.59
N LYS A 53 4.62 12.83 1.76
CA LYS A 53 5.43 12.66 2.99
C LYS A 53 4.71 13.19 4.22
N ALA A 54 4.03 14.34 4.12
CA ALA A 54 3.24 14.90 5.22
C ALA A 54 2.04 14.00 5.59
N MET A 55 1.48 13.28 4.62
CA MET A 55 0.42 12.29 4.82
C MET A 55 0.92 10.92 5.33
N ARG A 56 2.23 10.78 5.62
CA ARG A 56 2.87 9.52 6.05
C ARG A 56 2.72 8.38 5.04
N LEU A 57 2.82 8.73 3.75
CA LEU A 57 2.91 7.75 2.67
C LEU A 57 4.38 7.44 2.41
N ASP A 58 4.71 6.16 2.31
CA ASP A 58 6.08 5.66 2.18
C ASP A 58 6.47 5.46 0.71
N ILE A 59 5.53 5.06 -0.14
CA ILE A 59 5.76 4.69 -1.55
C ILE A 59 4.73 5.37 -2.45
N VAL A 60 5.16 5.80 -3.64
CA VAL A 60 4.29 6.32 -4.70
C VAL A 60 4.32 5.35 -5.88
N ASN A 61 3.16 5.03 -6.45
CA ASN A 61 3.05 4.22 -7.66
C ASN A 61 1.90 4.70 -8.55
N MET A 62 1.66 4.00 -9.66
CA MET A 62 0.62 4.35 -10.65
C MET A 62 -0.32 3.19 -11.00
N THR A 63 -0.18 2.03 -10.34
CA THR A 63 -0.84 0.78 -10.76
C THR A 63 -1.60 0.04 -9.66
N LEU A 64 -1.30 0.25 -8.38
CA LEU A 64 -1.84 -0.58 -7.30
C LEU A 64 -3.36 -0.45 -7.14
N VAL A 65 -3.89 0.75 -7.36
CA VAL A 65 -5.33 1.01 -7.48
C VAL A 65 -5.64 1.20 -8.97
N PRO A 66 -6.62 0.48 -9.56
CA PRO A 66 -7.74 -0.24 -8.92
C PRO A 66 -7.53 -1.74 -8.65
N ASP A 67 -6.39 -2.33 -9.02
CA ASP A 67 -6.18 -3.78 -8.99
C ASP A 67 -6.45 -4.42 -7.61
N VAL A 68 -6.02 -3.76 -6.53
CA VAL A 68 -6.27 -4.23 -5.15
C VAL A 68 -7.77 -4.26 -4.81
N SER A 69 -8.53 -3.29 -5.31
CA SER A 69 -9.97 -3.19 -5.08
C SER A 69 -10.70 -4.28 -5.88
N LEU A 70 -10.31 -4.48 -7.14
CA LEU A 70 -10.88 -5.50 -8.01
C LEU A 70 -10.59 -6.92 -7.50
N ALA A 71 -9.37 -7.19 -7.05
CA ALA A 71 -9.01 -8.49 -6.48
C ALA A 71 -9.84 -8.81 -5.22
N ARG A 72 -10.11 -7.79 -4.40
CA ARG A 72 -10.98 -7.92 -3.23
C ARG A 72 -12.43 -8.18 -3.61
N GLU A 73 -12.96 -7.49 -4.62
CA GLU A 73 -14.32 -7.72 -5.14
C GLU A 73 -14.47 -9.12 -5.74
N ALA A 74 -13.42 -9.65 -6.37
CA ALA A 74 -13.36 -11.01 -6.90
C ALA A 74 -13.13 -12.09 -5.84
N GLY A 75 -12.88 -11.72 -4.57
CA GLY A 75 -12.59 -12.66 -3.48
C GLY A 75 -11.21 -13.33 -3.58
N LEU A 76 -10.27 -12.72 -4.27
CA LEU A 76 -8.90 -13.22 -4.43
C LEU A 76 -7.97 -12.68 -3.33
N SER A 77 -7.03 -13.51 -2.89
CA SER A 77 -5.92 -13.06 -2.05
C SER A 77 -4.92 -12.29 -2.90
N TYR A 78 -4.75 -11.00 -2.60
CA TYR A 78 -3.83 -10.10 -3.31
C TYR A 78 -2.69 -9.68 -2.40
N ALA A 79 -1.46 -9.77 -2.91
CA ALA A 79 -0.26 -9.28 -2.24
C ALA A 79 0.52 -8.39 -3.20
N SER A 80 0.91 -7.20 -2.74
CA SER A 80 1.70 -6.26 -3.53
C SER A 80 3.16 -6.30 -3.06
N ILE A 81 4.08 -6.49 -4.00
CA ILE A 81 5.52 -6.32 -3.77
C ILE A 81 5.93 -5.03 -4.47
N ALA A 82 6.27 -4.00 -3.69
CA ALA A 82 6.76 -2.74 -4.21
C ALA A 82 8.29 -2.75 -4.21
N ILE A 83 8.89 -2.45 -5.36
CA ILE A 83 10.33 -2.29 -5.51
C ILE A 83 10.61 -0.80 -5.68
N VAL A 84 11.47 -0.24 -4.83
CA VAL A 84 11.87 1.17 -4.91
C VAL A 84 12.81 1.33 -6.10
N THR A 85 12.37 2.04 -7.12
CA THR A 85 13.15 2.33 -8.34
C THR A 85 13.88 3.65 -8.26
N ASP A 86 13.29 4.62 -7.58
CA ASP A 86 13.76 5.99 -7.45
C ASP A 86 13.23 6.61 -6.15
N PHE A 87 13.89 7.68 -5.71
CA PHE A 87 13.47 8.45 -4.55
C PHE A 87 12.81 9.74 -5.02
N ASP A 88 11.53 9.87 -4.71
CA ASP A 88 10.80 11.11 -4.96
C ASP A 88 11.24 12.15 -3.90
N CYS A 89 12.06 13.10 -4.39
CA CYS A 89 12.75 14.25 -3.74
C CYS A 89 14.05 14.01 -2.97
#